data_AF-A0A2D8PEF3-F1
#
_entry.id   AF-A0A2D8PEF3-F1
#
_cell.length_a   1.000
_cell.length_b   1.000
_cell.length_c   1.000
_cell.angle_alpha   90.00
_cell.angle_beta   90.00
_cell.angle_gamma   90.00
#
_symmetry.space_group_name_H-M   'P 1'
#
loop_
_entity.id
_entity.type
_entity.pdbx_description
1 polymer ?
#
loop_
_entity_poly.entity_id
_entity_poly.type
_entity_poly.pdbx_seq_one_letter_code
_entity_poly.pdbx_strand_id
1 'polypeptide(L)'
;MNHAISLAALISASLFLPVAATANAFVNGPRGCDFLDGFDDYGPLYTVDEDHLVLSQLGLEGIEWNCTFNEPFEPYLEDGEIEIRTGYCMEPGPFITPAVFTLLERGDGTVQLDASDWSDPLILDICPAP
;
A
#
# COMPACT_ATOMS: atom_id res chain seq x y z
N MET A 1 51.68 -19.64 39.28
CA MET A 1 51.29 -19.68 37.86
C MET A 1 49.95 -20.38 37.79
N ASN A 2 48.87 -19.64 38.07
CA ASN A 2 47.92 -19.00 37.13
C ASN A 2 46.83 -20.00 36.69
N HIS A 3 45.62 -19.92 37.28
CA HIS A 3 44.42 -19.22 36.77
C HIS A 3 43.92 -19.82 35.46
N ALA A 4 42.64 -20.06 35.16
CA ALA A 4 41.36 -20.11 35.85
C ALA A 4 40.43 -20.68 34.74
N ILE A 5 39.64 -21.72 35.01
CA ILE A 5 38.72 -22.26 33.99
C ILE A 5 37.48 -21.36 34.00
N SER A 6 37.31 -20.57 32.93
CA SER A 6 36.28 -19.55 32.81
C SER A 6 34.90 -20.18 32.61
N LEU A 7 33.98 -19.86 33.53
CA LEU A 7 32.54 -19.98 33.36
C LEU A 7 32.01 -18.92 32.37
N ALA A 8 30.82 -19.20 31.84
CA ALA A 8 29.89 -18.31 31.15
C ALA A 8 30.00 -18.21 29.62
N ALA A 9 29.42 -19.20 28.93
CA ALA A 9 28.78 -18.95 27.64
C ALA A 9 27.35 -18.43 27.92
N LEU A 10 27.22 -17.12 28.12
CA LEU A 10 25.93 -16.43 28.02
C LEU A 10 25.56 -16.40 26.53
N ILE A 11 24.65 -17.30 26.14
CA ILE A 11 23.98 -17.25 24.85
C ILE A 11 23.09 -16.00 24.90
N SER A 12 23.62 -14.89 24.41
CA SER A 12 22.83 -13.71 24.06
C SER A 12 21.92 -14.10 22.90
N ALA A 13 20.74 -14.62 23.22
CA ALA A 13 19.62 -14.67 22.30
C ALA A 13 19.17 -13.23 22.06
N SER A 14 19.85 -12.56 21.13
CA SER A 14 19.40 -11.31 20.53
C SER A 14 18.01 -11.58 19.97
N LEU A 15 16.99 -11.07 20.65
CA LEU A 15 15.63 -10.96 20.14
C LEU A 15 15.70 -10.10 18.89
N PHE A 16 15.89 -10.72 17.73
CA PHE A 16 15.51 -10.11 16.46
C PHE A 16 13.98 -10.10 16.44
N LEU A 17 13.39 -9.08 17.05
CA LEU A 17 12.02 -8.71 16.73
C LEU A 17 12.03 -8.39 15.23
N PRO A 18 11.18 -9.04 14.41
CA PRO A 18 11.00 -8.56 13.06
C PRO A 18 10.50 -7.12 13.19
N VAL A 19 11.27 -6.17 12.68
CA VAL A 19 10.70 -4.89 12.24
C VAL A 19 9.60 -5.30 11.27
N ALA A 20 8.35 -5.17 11.70
CA ALA A 20 7.23 -5.25 10.79
C ALA A 20 7.41 -4.04 9.87
N ALA A 21 7.93 -4.27 8.66
CA ALA A 21 7.90 -3.25 7.63
C ALA A 21 6.43 -2.97 7.36
N THR A 22 5.98 -1.79 7.74
CA THR A 22 4.63 -1.31 7.54
C THR A 22 4.48 -1.01 6.04
N ALA A 23 3.45 -1.61 5.43
CA ALA A 23 3.19 -1.46 3.99
C ALA A 23 2.93 0.01 3.65
N ASN A 24 3.40 0.46 2.48
CA ASN A 24 3.10 1.81 1.98
C ASN A 24 1.59 2.00 1.82
N ALA A 25 1.12 3.22 2.08
CA ALA A 25 -0.20 3.67 1.68
C ALA A 25 -0.09 4.45 0.35
N PHE A 26 -1.14 4.42 -0.45
CA PHE A 26 -1.18 5.08 -1.75
C PHE A 26 -2.42 5.97 -1.80
N VAL A 27 -2.23 7.28 -1.87
CA VAL A 27 -3.32 8.25 -1.70
C VAL A 27 -3.42 9.18 -2.90
N ASN A 28 -4.63 9.38 -3.40
CA ASN A 28 -4.94 10.46 -4.32
C ASN A 28 -5.80 11.51 -3.61
N GLY A 29 -5.57 12.79 -3.90
CA GLY A 29 -6.40 13.90 -3.41
C GLY A 29 -5.58 15.16 -3.10
N PRO A 30 -6.23 16.31 -2.82
CA PRO A 30 -5.55 17.60 -2.66
C PRO A 30 -4.56 17.68 -1.49
N ARG A 31 -4.71 16.80 -0.49
CA ARG A 31 -3.80 16.73 0.67
C ARG A 31 -2.71 15.68 0.54
N GLY A 32 -2.77 14.79 -0.46
CA GLY A 32 -1.80 13.71 -0.63
C GLY A 32 -1.56 12.94 0.67
N CYS A 33 -0.29 12.73 1.05
CA CYS A 33 0.06 12.04 2.29
C CYS A 33 -0.29 12.79 3.59
N ASP A 34 -0.47 14.11 3.57
CA ASP A 34 -0.92 14.87 4.75
C ASP A 34 -2.36 14.48 5.15
N PHE A 35 -3.09 13.76 4.29
CA PHE A 35 -4.36 13.11 4.62
C PHE A 35 -4.21 12.12 5.78
N LEU A 36 -3.07 11.43 5.85
CA LEU A 36 -2.79 10.38 6.81
C LEU A 36 -2.26 10.89 8.16
N ASP A 37 -2.09 12.21 8.31
CA ASP A 37 -1.64 12.82 9.56
C ASP A 37 -2.64 12.54 10.70
N GLY A 38 -2.15 11.87 11.75
CA GLY A 38 -2.94 11.51 12.93
C GLY A 38 -3.56 10.11 12.89
N PHE A 39 -3.26 9.31 11.86
CA PHE A 39 -3.54 7.89 11.82
C PHE A 39 -2.32 7.10 12.31
N ASP A 40 -2.45 6.40 13.44
CA ASP A 40 -1.36 5.68 14.12
C ASP A 40 -0.96 4.36 13.42
N ASP A 41 -1.76 3.89 12.46
CA ASP A 41 -1.51 2.72 11.63
C ASP A 41 -2.14 2.96 10.24
N TYR A 42 -1.40 2.65 9.18
CA TYR A 42 -1.88 2.70 7.80
C TYR A 42 -2.48 1.37 7.34
N GLY A 43 -2.59 0.38 8.23
CA GLY A 43 -3.37 -0.85 8.02
C GLY A 43 -4.78 -0.55 7.51
N PRO A 44 -5.42 -1.49 6.79
CA PRO A 44 -6.40 -1.22 5.71
C PRO A 44 -7.30 -0.03 6.05
N LEU A 45 -6.91 1.16 5.61
CA LEU A 45 -7.44 2.40 6.16
C LEU A 45 -8.82 2.67 5.59
N TYR A 46 -9.83 2.39 6.42
CA TYR A 46 -11.25 2.68 6.23
C TYR A 46 -11.62 4.18 6.27
N THR A 47 -10.65 5.08 6.14
CA THR A 47 -10.91 6.51 6.06
C THR A 47 -10.79 6.92 4.61
N VAL A 48 -11.94 6.93 3.96
CA VAL A 48 -12.12 7.54 2.65
C VAL A 48 -13.10 8.68 2.85
N ASP A 49 -12.72 9.87 2.41
CA ASP A 49 -13.61 11.03 2.37
C ASP A 49 -14.02 11.36 0.92
N GLU A 50 -14.77 12.44 0.71
CA GLU A 50 -15.26 12.80 -0.63
C GLU A 50 -14.14 13.24 -1.59
N ASP A 51 -12.98 13.63 -1.07
CA ASP A 51 -11.88 14.25 -1.82
C ASP A 51 -10.65 13.35 -1.95
N HIS A 52 -10.65 12.16 -1.35
CA HIS A 52 -9.52 11.24 -1.36
C HIS A 52 -9.90 9.84 -1.84
N LEU A 53 -8.98 9.21 -2.56
CA LEU A 53 -9.03 7.79 -2.87
C LEU A 53 -7.81 7.11 -2.26
N VAL A 54 -7.99 5.90 -1.74
CA VAL A 54 -6.92 5.10 -1.15
C VAL A 54 -6.75 3.82 -1.94
N LEU A 55 -5.56 3.58 -2.48
CA LEU A 55 -5.23 2.30 -3.09
C LEU A 55 -4.64 1.38 -2.00
N SER A 56 -5.42 0.40 -1.58
CA SER A 56 -4.98 -0.70 -0.73
C SER A 56 -4.48 -1.86 -1.59
N GLN A 57 -3.75 -2.81 -1.00
CA GLN A 57 -3.28 -4.01 -1.73
C GLN A 57 -4.42 -4.74 -2.44
N LEU A 58 -5.66 -4.63 -1.92
CA LEU A 58 -6.84 -5.32 -2.45
C LEU A 58 -7.61 -4.50 -3.50
N GLY A 59 -7.25 -3.24 -3.73
CA GLY A 59 -7.91 -2.40 -4.73
C GLY A 59 -8.04 -0.95 -4.30
N LEU A 60 -8.86 -0.20 -5.04
CA LEU A 60 -9.05 1.23 -4.86
C LEU A 60 -10.32 1.49 -4.06
N GLU A 61 -10.22 2.27 -2.99
CA GLU A 61 -11.29 2.55 -2.05
C GLU A 61 -11.71 4.02 -2.15
N GLY A 62 -13.01 4.24 -2.35
CA GLY A 62 -13.73 5.51 -2.50
C GLY A 62 -15.03 5.49 -1.67
N ILE A 63 -15.67 6.63 -1.40
CA ILE A 63 -17.01 6.65 -0.75
C ILE A 63 -18.09 6.07 -1.68
N GLU A 64 -18.09 6.50 -2.94
CA GLU A 64 -19.16 6.16 -3.88
C GLU A 64 -18.75 5.06 -4.84
N TRP A 65 -17.45 4.93 -5.09
CA TRP A 65 -16.92 4.05 -6.10
C TRP A 65 -15.71 3.33 -5.54
N ASN A 66 -15.62 2.02 -5.79
CA ASN A 66 -14.51 1.22 -5.30
C ASN A 66 -14.18 0.11 -6.30
N CYS A 67 -12.90 -0.22 -6.42
CA CYS A 67 -12.43 -1.34 -7.21
C CYS A 67 -11.80 -2.40 -6.31
N THR A 68 -11.96 -3.66 -6.70
CA THR A 68 -11.40 -4.82 -6.01
C THR A 68 -10.57 -5.62 -6.99
N PHE A 69 -9.35 -5.93 -6.59
CA PHE A 69 -8.45 -6.84 -7.29
C PHE A 69 -8.76 -8.28 -6.88
N ASN A 70 -8.61 -9.20 -7.82
CA ASN A 70 -8.77 -10.63 -7.57
C ASN A 70 -7.61 -11.19 -6.72
N GLU A 71 -6.43 -10.59 -6.87
CA GLU A 71 -5.22 -10.89 -6.11
C GLU A 71 -4.58 -9.60 -5.58
N PRO A 72 -3.98 -9.62 -4.37
CA PRO A 72 -3.30 -8.45 -3.83
C PRO A 72 -2.07 -8.07 -4.67
N PHE A 73 -1.70 -6.78 -4.69
CA PHE A 73 -0.42 -6.31 -5.23
C PHE A 73 0.67 -6.18 -4.16
N GLU A 74 1.94 -6.18 -4.56
CA GLU A 74 3.06 -6.02 -3.64
C GLU A 74 3.17 -4.54 -3.23
N PRO A 75 3.09 -4.21 -1.92
CA PRO A 75 3.08 -2.81 -1.47
C PRO A 75 4.43 -2.10 -1.60
N TYR A 76 5.47 -2.81 -2.07
CA TYR A 76 6.81 -2.31 -2.28
C TYR A 76 7.20 -2.49 -3.75
N LEU A 77 6.76 -1.56 -4.58
CA LEU A 77 7.13 -1.53 -5.99
C LEU A 77 8.52 -0.89 -6.15
N GLU A 78 9.39 -1.52 -6.93
CA GLU A 78 10.66 -0.93 -7.36
C GLU A 78 10.44 0.14 -8.44
N ASP A 79 11.41 1.04 -8.62
CA ASP A 79 11.32 2.11 -9.63
C ASP A 79 11.15 1.54 -11.04
N GLY A 80 10.06 1.94 -11.71
CA GLY A 80 9.65 1.45 -13.02
C GLY A 80 9.05 0.03 -13.01
N GLU A 81 8.81 -0.56 -11.84
CA GLU A 81 8.11 -1.84 -11.73
C GLU A 81 6.66 -1.69 -12.18
N ILE A 82 6.20 -2.71 -12.93
CA ILE A 82 4.83 -2.79 -13.42
C ILE A 82 4.17 -4.05 -12.87
N GLU A 83 3.05 -3.86 -12.20
CA GLU A 83 2.18 -4.93 -11.77
C GLU A 83 0.83 -4.87 -12.49
N ILE A 84 0.31 -6.04 -12.89
CA ILE A 84 -1.00 -6.15 -13.53
C ILE A 84 -1.93 -6.89 -12.58
N ARG A 85 -3.13 -6.35 -12.38
CA ARG A 85 -4.19 -6.99 -11.59
C ARG A 85 -5.47 -7.09 -12.40
N THR A 86 -6.19 -8.19 -12.19
CA THR A 86 -7.56 -8.31 -12.71
C THR A 86 -8.53 -8.06 -11.58
N GLY A 87 -9.74 -7.60 -11.90
CA GLY A 87 -10.70 -7.31 -10.86
C GLY A 87 -11.99 -6.72 -11.40
N TYR A 88 -12.66 -5.93 -10.57
CA TYR A 88 -13.88 -5.23 -10.93
C TYR A 88 -14.04 -3.94 -10.13
N CYS A 89 -14.75 -2.97 -10.68
CA CYS A 89 -15.21 -1.78 -9.98
C CYS A 89 -16.71 -1.85 -9.71
N MET A 90 -17.14 -1.30 -8.58
CA MET A 90 -18.52 -1.14 -8.18
C MET A 90 -18.84 0.35 -8.17
N GLU A 91 -19.92 0.69 -8.88
CA GLU A 91 -20.53 2.02 -8.87
C GLU A 91 -21.78 2.02 -7.98
N PRO A 92 -22.29 3.17 -7.53
CA PRO A 92 -23.53 3.25 -6.78
C PRO A 92 -24.68 2.55 -7.54
N GLY A 93 -25.16 1.43 -7.01
CA GLY A 93 -26.19 0.60 -7.63
C GLY A 93 -25.76 -0.86 -7.82
N PRO A 94 -26.47 -1.67 -8.62
CA PRO A 94 -26.15 -3.08 -8.85
C PRO A 94 -25.11 -3.27 -9.98
N PHE A 95 -24.25 -2.30 -10.22
CA PHE A 95 -23.35 -2.29 -11.37
C PHE A 95 -21.96 -2.78 -10.95
N ILE A 96 -21.52 -3.85 -11.61
CA ILE A 96 -20.18 -4.42 -11.45
C ILE A 96 -19.54 -4.40 -12.83
N THR A 97 -18.42 -3.70 -12.95
CA THR A 97 -17.66 -3.55 -14.20
C THR A 97 -16.33 -4.27 -14.07
N PRO A 98 -16.11 -5.40 -14.76
CA PRO A 98 -14.80 -6.06 -14.78
C PRO A 98 -13.74 -5.17 -15.39
N ALA A 99 -12.53 -5.19 -14.83
CA ALA A 99 -11.42 -4.37 -15.30
C ALA A 99 -10.07 -5.10 -15.18
N VAL A 100 -9.12 -4.66 -16.01
CA VAL A 100 -7.69 -4.95 -15.85
C VAL A 100 -7.02 -3.66 -15.40
N PHE A 101 -6.25 -3.77 -14.33
CA PHE A 101 -5.52 -2.68 -13.70
C PHE A 101 -4.02 -2.83 -13.96
N THR A 102 -3.35 -1.72 -14.23
CA THR A 102 -1.89 -1.65 -14.31
C THR A 102 -1.40 -0.66 -13.28
N LEU A 103 -0.47 -1.10 -12.43
CA LEU A 103 0.22 -0.29 -11.44
C LEU A 103 1.64 -0.05 -11.93
N LEU A 104 2.08 1.20 -11.98
CA LEU A 104 3.43 1.59 -12.37
C LEU A 104 3.99 2.56 -11.33
N GLU A 105 5.09 2.18 -10.66
CA GLU A 105 5.89 3.13 -9.87
C GLU A 105 6.68 4.04 -10.84
N ARG A 106 6.63 5.35 -10.63
CA ARG A 106 7.12 6.35 -11.61
C ARG A 106 8.51 6.93 -11.30
N GLY A 107 9.11 6.55 -10.18
CA GLY A 107 10.41 7.03 -9.70
C GLY A 107 10.39 8.42 -9.08
N ASP A 108 9.22 9.07 -9.03
CA ASP A 108 8.99 10.41 -8.48
C ASP A 108 8.23 10.37 -7.13
N GLY A 109 8.10 9.18 -6.53
CA GLY A 109 7.32 8.98 -5.30
C GLY A 109 5.83 8.81 -5.54
N THR A 110 5.42 8.50 -6.77
CA THR A 110 4.02 8.25 -7.14
C THR A 110 3.83 6.91 -7.83
N VAL A 111 2.63 6.35 -7.70
CA VAL A 111 2.15 5.22 -8.49
C VAL A 111 1.10 5.73 -9.47
N GLN A 112 1.25 5.33 -10.72
CA GLN A 112 0.20 5.43 -11.73
C GLN A 112 -0.65 4.15 -11.69
N LEU A 113 -1.97 4.33 -11.57
CA LEU A 113 -2.95 3.26 -11.71
C LEU A 113 -3.80 3.53 -12.95
N ASP A 114 -3.71 2.63 -13.92
CA ASP A 114 -4.59 2.60 -15.09
C ASP A 114 -5.64 1.50 -14.90
N ALA A 115 -6.84 1.69 -15.45
CA ALA A 115 -7.83 0.63 -15.63
C ALA A 115 -8.34 0.61 -17.07
N SER A 116 -8.72 -0.58 -17.53
CA SER A 116 -9.16 -0.82 -18.92
C SER A 116 -10.34 0.03 -19.40
N ASP A 117 -11.15 0.55 -18.49
CA ASP A 117 -12.34 1.35 -18.74
C ASP A 117 -12.19 2.84 -18.39
N TRP A 118 -11.02 3.28 -17.90
CA TRP A 118 -10.77 4.68 -17.57
C TRP A 118 -10.21 5.46 -18.76
N SER A 119 -10.59 6.73 -18.87
CA SER A 119 -10.04 7.64 -19.87
C SER A 119 -8.66 8.18 -19.48
N ASP A 120 -8.42 8.31 -18.19
CA ASP A 120 -7.24 8.94 -17.62
C ASP A 120 -6.71 8.08 -16.46
N PRO A 121 -5.38 8.00 -16.28
CA PRO A 121 -4.80 7.31 -15.15
C PRO A 121 -5.06 8.05 -13.84
N LEU A 122 -5.14 7.30 -12.75
CA LEU A 122 -5.06 7.85 -11.41
C LEU A 122 -3.59 7.92 -10.97
N ILE A 123 -3.16 9.09 -10.50
CA ILE A 123 -1.82 9.27 -9.91
C ILE A 123 -1.97 9.35 -8.40
N LEU A 124 -1.30 8.45 -7.67
CA LEU A 124 -1.35 8.36 -6.23
C LEU A 124 0.02 8.62 -5.63
N ASP A 125 0.08 9.41 -4.56
CA ASP A 125 1.29 9.61 -3.77
C ASP A 125 1.61 8.34 -2.97
N ILE A 126 2.87 7.93 -2.95
CA ILE A 126 3.37 6.85 -2.10
C ILE A 126 3.66 7.44 -0.72
N CYS A 127 2.83 7.07 0.25
CA CYS A 127 2.94 7.53 1.62
C CYS A 127 3.65 6.44 2.44
N PRO A 128 4.94 6.65 2.78
CA PRO A 128 5.69 5.69 3.55
C PRO A 128 5.08 5.55 4.93
N ALA A 129 4.91 4.32 5.38
CA ALA A 129 4.37 4.09 6.71
C ALA A 129 5.31 4.57 7.83
N PRO A 130 4.76 4.96 9.00
CA PRO A 130 5.52 5.58 10.08
C PRO A 130 6.53 4.63 10.73
#